data_AF-S8D7F6-F1
#
_entry.id   AF-S8D7F6-F1
#
_cell.length_a   1.000
_cell.length_b   1.000
_cell.length_c   1.000
_cell.angle_alpha   90.00
_cell.angle_beta   90.00
_cell.angle_gamma   90.00
#
_symmetry.space_group_name_H-M   'P 1'
#
loop_
_entity.id
_entity.type
_entity.pdbx_description
1 polymer ?
#
loop_
_entity_poly.entity_id
_entity_poly.type
_entity_poly.pdbx_seq_one_letter_code
_entity_poly.pdbx_strand_id
1 'polypeptide(L)'
;ISIFRGYICILELIGLGFSVTAKNNILRLNVGFNHSIYFPIPKDVIIRSKRKVLFIFSHSFFLLRNTISTIKVFRLLSVYKLKGIKEKDALYRKK
;
A
#
# COMPACT_ATOMS: atom_id res chain seq x y z
N ILE A 1 -7.88 8.17 -29.11
CA ILE A 1 -7.02 8.38 -27.93
C ILE A 1 -7.63 7.65 -26.75
N SER A 2 -7.04 6.53 -26.34
CA SER A 2 -7.56 5.72 -25.22
C SER A 2 -7.11 6.37 -23.91
N ILE A 3 -8.07 6.93 -23.17
CA ILE A 3 -7.84 7.52 -21.86
C ILE A 3 -7.73 6.38 -20.84
N PHE A 4 -6.51 6.07 -20.41
CA PHE A 4 -6.28 5.19 -19.26
C PHE A 4 -6.69 5.93 -17.97
N ARG A 5 -7.99 5.92 -17.67
CA ARG A 5 -8.51 6.35 -16.35
C ARG A 5 -8.06 5.36 -15.29
N GLY A 6 -7.56 5.85 -14.17
CA GLY A 6 -7.25 5.01 -13.02
C GLY A 6 -6.83 5.84 -11.82
N TYR A 7 -6.78 5.18 -10.67
CA TYR A 7 -6.50 5.79 -9.39
C TYR A 7 -5.18 5.25 -8.85
N ILE A 8 -4.34 6.15 -8.33
CA ILE A 8 -3.06 5.82 -7.70
C ILE A 8 -3.08 6.32 -6.26
N CYS A 9 -2.54 5.50 -5.36
CA CYS A 9 -2.23 5.89 -3.99
C CYS A 9 -0.81 5.44 -3.63
N ILE A 10 -0.11 6.28 -2.87
CA ILE A 10 1.23 5.99 -2.39
C ILE A 10 1.18 5.88 -0.86
N LEU A 11 1.57 4.72 -0.34
CA LEU A 11 1.73 4.46 1.08
C LEU A 11 3.21 4.43 1.44
N GLU A 12 3.56 5.01 2.58
CA GLU A 12 4.91 5.04 3.13
C GLU A 12 4.94 4.36 4.50
N LEU A 13 5.85 3.42 4.65
CA LEU A 13 6.10 2.69 5.89
C LEU A 13 7.12 3.45 6.72
N ILE A 14 6.68 4.01 7.85
CA ILE A 14 7.51 4.78 8.77
C ILE A 14 7.89 3.87 9.94
N GLY A 15 9.17 3.53 10.02
CA GLY A 15 9.72 2.69 11.07
C GLY A 15 11.15 2.24 10.80
N LEU A 16 11.88 1.95 11.88
CA LEU A 16 13.19 1.29 11.82
C LEU A 16 12.96 -0.21 11.57
N GLY A 17 13.65 -0.79 10.61
CA GLY A 17 13.46 -2.19 10.20
C GLY A 17 12.19 -2.46 9.38
N PHE A 18 11.38 -1.45 9.06
CA PHE A 18 10.20 -1.66 8.25
C PHE A 18 10.58 -1.86 6.79
N SER A 19 9.98 -2.84 6.14
CA SER A 19 10.18 -3.09 4.71
C SER A 19 8.94 -3.70 4.08
N VAL A 20 8.79 -3.48 2.78
CA VAL A 20 7.71 -4.07 2.00
C VAL A 20 8.22 -4.59 0.66
N THR A 21 7.73 -5.77 0.29
CA THR A 21 8.09 -6.45 -0.95
C THR A 21 6.85 -7.07 -1.58
N ALA A 22 6.56 -6.71 -2.83
CA ALA A 22 5.50 -7.33 -3.64
C ALA A 22 6.15 -8.30 -4.64
N LYS A 23 5.81 -9.59 -4.57
CA LYS A 23 6.32 -10.63 -5.48
C LYS A 23 5.27 -11.75 -5.62
N ASN A 24 5.14 -12.32 -6.82
CA ASN A 24 4.24 -13.45 -7.11
C ASN A 24 2.78 -13.21 -6.66
N ASN A 25 2.23 -12.02 -6.93
CA ASN A 25 0.90 -11.60 -6.47
C ASN A 25 0.69 -11.62 -4.95
N ILE A 26 1.78 -11.63 -4.16
CA ILE A 26 1.75 -11.57 -2.71
C ILE A 26 2.53 -10.35 -2.25
N LEU A 27 1.91 -9.58 -1.37
CA LEU A 27 2.51 -8.46 -0.68
C LEU A 27 3.02 -8.95 0.69
N ARG A 28 4.34 -8.92 0.88
CA ARG A 28 4.98 -9.22 2.15
C ARG A 28 5.35 -7.92 2.87
N LEU A 29 4.85 -7.78 4.10
CA LEU A 29 5.05 -6.63 4.97
C LEU A 29 5.89 -7.05 6.19
N ASN A 30 7.00 -6.36 6.42
CA ASN A 30 7.76 -6.44 7.67
C ASN A 30 7.56 -5.11 8.40
N VAL A 31 6.68 -5.10 9.41
CA VAL A 31 6.27 -3.87 10.13
C VAL A 31 6.49 -3.99 11.64
N GLY A 32 7.53 -4.73 12.03
CA GLY A 32 7.95 -4.88 13.43
C GLY A 32 7.17 -5.92 14.25
N PHE A 33 6.47 -6.84 13.59
CA PHE A 33 5.98 -8.07 14.21
C PHE A 33 7.05 -9.16 14.16
N ASN A 34 6.94 -10.18 15.01
CA ASN A 34 7.86 -11.33 15.01
C ASN A 34 7.83 -12.13 13.70
N HIS A 35 6.72 -12.09 12.97
CA HIS A 35 6.56 -12.72 11.66
C HIS A 35 6.21 -11.70 10.57
N SER A 36 6.56 -12.02 9.33
CA SER A 36 6.13 -11.24 8.16
C SER A 36 4.64 -11.44 7.91
N ILE A 37 3.93 -10.36 7.57
CA ILE A 37 2.53 -10.44 7.14
C ILE A 37 2.51 -10.65 5.63
N TYR A 38 1.70 -11.60 5.18
CA TYR A 38 1.49 -11.89 3.76
C TYR A 38 0.06 -11.53 3.38
N PHE A 39 -0.07 -10.67 2.37
CA PHE A 39 -1.35 -10.21 1.86
C PHE A 39 -1.47 -10.58 0.37
N PRO A 40 -2.46 -11.40 -0.03
CA PRO A 40 -2.67 -11.72 -1.44
C PRO A 40 -3.21 -10.49 -2.17
N ILE A 41 -2.59 -10.16 -3.30
CA ILE A 41 -2.95 -8.98 -4.09
C ILE A 41 -4.20 -9.30 -4.93
N PRO A 42 -5.27 -8.49 -4.86
CA PRO A 42 -6.46 -8.66 -5.69
C PRO A 42 -6.12 -8.56 -7.18
N LYS A 43 -6.82 -9.32 -8.04
CA LYS A 43 -6.54 -9.39 -9.49
C LYS A 43 -6.62 -8.02 -10.20
N ASP A 44 -7.50 -7.14 -9.75
CA ASP A 44 -7.73 -5.81 -10.36
C ASP A 44 -6.94 -4.68 -9.66
N VAL A 45 -5.91 -5.03 -8.87
CA VAL A 45 -5.04 -4.09 -8.20
C VAL A 45 -3.58 -4.38 -8.56
N ILE A 46 -2.89 -3.36 -9.05
CA ILE A 46 -1.46 -3.40 -9.33
C ILE A 46 -0.73 -2.80 -8.14
N ILE A 47 0.13 -3.58 -7.50
CA ILE A 47 0.97 -3.12 -6.38
C ILE A 47 2.44 -3.20 -6.78
N ARG A 48 3.17 -2.10 -6.58
CA ARG A 48 4.63 -2.06 -6.68
C ARG A 48 5.22 -1.61 -5.35
N SER A 49 6.31 -2.25 -4.94
CA SER A 49 7.01 -1.94 -3.69
C SER A 49 8.41 -1.40 -3.96
N LYS A 50 8.84 -0.39 -3.21
CA LYS A 50 10.21 0.13 -3.21
C LYS A 50 10.67 0.35 -1.76
N ARG A 51 11.39 -0.63 -1.19
CA ARG A 51 11.92 -0.64 0.19
C ARG A 51 10.87 -0.36 1.28
N LYS A 52 10.50 0.91 1.47
CA LYS A 52 9.52 1.40 2.46
C LYS A 52 8.31 2.08 1.83
N VAL A 53 8.24 2.16 0.50
CA VAL A 53 7.16 2.81 -0.22
C VAL A 53 6.36 1.76 -0.98
N LEU A 54 5.05 1.87 -0.92
CA LEU A 54 4.11 1.06 -1.67
C LEU A 54 3.33 1.94 -2.63
N PHE A 55 3.29 1.55 -3.90
CA PHE A 55 2.50 2.16 -4.95
C PHE A 55 1.35 1.22 -5.27
N ILE A 56 0.12 1.70 -5.11
CA ILE A 56 -1.08 0.94 -5.39
C ILE A 56 -1.83 1.64 -6.52
N PHE A 57 -2.18 0.88 -7.55
CA PHE A 57 -2.98 1.33 -8.67
C PHE A 57 -4.20 0.44 -8.86
N SER A 58 -5.36 1.03 -9.14
CA SER A 58 -6.53 0.29 -9.60
C SER A 58 -7.39 1.17 -10.50
N HIS A 59 -8.20 0.54 -11.35
CA HIS A 59 -9.21 1.22 -12.14
C HIS A 59 -10.42 1.65 -11.30
N SER A 60 -10.73 0.93 -10.22
CA SER A 60 -11.87 1.21 -9.34
C SER A 60 -11.44 1.91 -8.05
N PHE A 61 -12.06 3.06 -7.75
CA PHE A 61 -11.81 3.83 -6.54
C PHE A 61 -12.15 3.04 -5.27
N PHE A 62 -13.28 2.32 -5.27
CA PHE A 62 -13.73 1.54 -4.12
C PHE A 62 -12.76 0.41 -3.80
N LEU A 63 -12.32 -0.31 -4.83
CA LEU A 63 -11.35 -1.41 -4.68
C LEU A 63 -10.01 -0.90 -4.16
N LEU A 64 -9.54 0.23 -4.71
CA LEU A 64 -8.31 0.88 -4.25
C LEU A 64 -8.42 1.27 -2.77
N ARG A 65 -9.50 1.96 -2.39
CA ARG A 65 -9.74 2.42 -1.01
C ARG A 65 -9.83 1.26 -0.03
N ASN A 66 -10.55 0.20 -0.40
CA ASN A 66 -10.67 -1.00 0.41
C ASN A 66 -9.28 -1.63 0.65
N THR A 67 -8.51 -1.82 -0.42
CA THR A 67 -7.15 -2.39 -0.34
C THR A 67 -6.22 -1.53 0.52
N ILE A 68 -6.24 -0.20 0.36
CA ILE A 68 -5.47 0.73 1.20
C ILE A 68 -5.86 0.59 2.67
N SER A 69 -7.16 0.56 2.95
CA SER A 69 -7.67 0.45 4.32
C SER A 69 -7.20 -0.84 4.99
N THR A 70 -7.34 -1.98 4.30
CA THR A 70 -6.86 -3.28 4.78
C THR A 70 -5.37 -3.24 5.09
N ILE A 71 -4.55 -2.65 4.20
CA ILE A 71 -3.11 -2.54 4.42
C ILE A 71 -2.78 -1.66 5.64
N LYS A 72 -3.49 -0.53 5.83
CA LYS A 72 -3.27 0.37 6.97
C LYS A 72 -3.61 -0.26 8.31
N VAL A 73 -4.61 -1.15 8.36
CA VAL A 73 -4.99 -1.86 9.60
C VAL A 73 -3.86 -2.72 10.15
N PHE A 74 -3.01 -3.31 9.29
CA PHE A 74 -1.86 -4.11 9.76
C PHE A 74 -0.90 -3.32 10.64
N ARG A 75 -0.71 -2.02 10.36
CA ARG A 75 0.10 -1.15 11.22
C ARG A 75 -0.36 0.31 11.11
N LEU A 76 -1.32 0.65 11.95
CA LEU A 76 -1.81 2.02 12.11
C LEU A 76 -0.69 2.96 12.52
N LEU A 77 -0.76 4.20 12.03
CA LEU A 77 0.14 5.26 12.43
C LEU A 77 -0.18 5.66 13.88
N SER A 78 0.76 5.45 14.79
CA SER A 78 0.63 5.92 16.17
C SER A 78 0.88 7.44 16.23
N VAL A 79 -0.01 8.20 16.90
CA VAL A 79 0.14 9.65 17.08
C VAL A 79 1.46 10.00 17.78
N TYR A 80 1.81 9.25 18.84
CA TYR A 80 2.99 9.56 19.66
C TYR A 80 4.31 9.08 19.07
N LYS A 81 4.36 7.85 18.53
CA LYS A 81 5.63 7.26 18.04
C LYS A 81 5.90 7.55 16.56
N LEU A 82 4.94 8.15 15.85
CA LEU A 82 4.98 8.42 14.40
C LEU A 82 5.38 7.20 13.54
N LYS A 83 5.21 5.98 14.06
CA LYS A 83 5.52 4.72 13.38
C LYS A 83 4.24 4.12 12.85
N GLY A 84 4.28 3.58 11.64
CA GLY A 84 3.15 2.93 10.99
C GLY A 84 3.11 3.19 9.49
N ILE A 85 1.96 2.92 8.89
CA ILE A 85 1.74 3.09 7.45
C ILE A 85 1.00 4.40 7.25
N LYS A 86 1.67 5.37 6.62
CA LYS A 86 1.12 6.69 6.29
C LYS A 86 0.77 6.75 4.81
N GLU A 87 -0.29 7.46 4.48
CA GLU A 87 -0.61 7.81 3.10
C GLU A 87 0.11 9.11 2.76
N LYS A 88 0.96 9.07 1.72
CA LYS A 88 1.82 10.21 1.34
C LYS A 88 1.13 11.14 0.36
N ASP A 89 0.51 10.55 -0.66
CA ASP A 89 -0.02 11.25 -1.82
C ASP A 89 -1.39 10.65 -2.14
N ALA A 90 -2.42 11.48 -2.02
CA ALA A 90 -3.81 11.07 -2.10
C ALA A 90 -4.28 10.94 -3.56
N LEU A 91 -4.93 9.82 -3.84
CA LEU A 91 -5.87 9.52 -4.94
C LEU A 91 -5.86 10.50 -6.13
N TYR A 92 -4.84 10.41 -6.99
CA TYR A 92 -4.85 11.13 -8.25
C TYR A 92 -5.67 10.37 -9.28
N ARG A 93 -6.67 11.03 -9.86
CA ARG A 93 -7.25 10.63 -11.14
C ARG A 93 -6.26 11.04 -12.22
N LYS A 94 -5.52 10.09 -12.79
CA LYS A 94 -4.80 10.38 -14.04
C LYS A 94 -5.87 10.56 -15.15
N LYS A 95 -5.88 11.76 -15.76
CA LYS A 95 -6.65 12.05 -16.98
C LYS A 95 -5.92 11.48 -18.19
#